data_AF-A0A537D5X3-F1
#
_entry.id   AF-A0A537D5X3-F1
#
_cell.length_a   1.000
_cell.length_b   1.000
_cell.length_c   1.000
_cell.angle_alpha   90.00
_cell.angle_beta   90.00
_cell.angle_gamma   90.00
#
_symmetry.space_group_name_H-M   'P 1'
#
loop_
_entity.id
_entity.type
_entity.pdbx_description
1 polymer ?
#
loop_
_entity_poly.entity_id
_entity_poly.type
_entity_poly.pdbx_seq_one_letter_code
_entity_poly.pdbx_strand_id
1 'polypeptide(L)'
;MQATLLVELLSEELPPKPLARLGSAFAEGVLKGLRERGLVAATEGRFFATPRRLAAQIGNVLDKGEERDSEVVGPSAKAPAQAVAGFAKKHGIAVEQLERRETPKGDFFLARIMTKGAALDAALAEIVEQALKSLPIPRMMRWGAGEAQFVRPVHGLVMLHGRRVVPGSVLGLKAGNVTRGHRFMGAAEIALRNAEEYEERLLKDGAVIADFTTRRDEIERQLLEAAKREGGSLGEHAELLDEVTALVELP
;
A
#
# COMPACT_ATOMS: atom_id res chain seq x y z
N MET A 1 2.64 -15.99 -9.85
CA MET A 1 1.23 -15.60 -10.15
C MET A 1 1.11 -14.08 -10.11
N GLN A 2 0.21 -13.51 -10.90
CA GLN A 2 -0.09 -12.07 -10.89
C GLN A 2 -1.58 -11.85 -10.61
N ALA A 3 -1.92 -10.89 -9.75
CA ALA A 3 -3.30 -10.54 -9.41
C ALA A 3 -3.41 -9.14 -8.80
N THR A 4 -4.63 -8.61 -8.66
CA THR A 4 -4.89 -7.35 -7.95
C THR A 4 -4.59 -7.51 -6.46
N LEU A 5 -3.86 -6.55 -5.89
CA LEU A 5 -3.67 -6.40 -4.46
C LEU A 5 -4.68 -5.39 -3.91
N LEU A 6 -5.35 -5.73 -2.80
CA LEU A 6 -6.13 -4.81 -1.98
C LEU A 6 -5.51 -4.76 -0.58
N VAL A 7 -5.28 -3.55 -0.08
CA VAL A 7 -4.96 -3.30 1.32
C VAL A 7 -5.96 -2.29 1.87
N GLU A 8 -6.67 -2.65 2.95
CA GLU A 8 -7.55 -1.74 3.70
C GLU A 8 -7.08 -1.63 5.15
N LEU A 9 -7.06 -0.40 5.66
CA LEU A 9 -7.03 -0.12 7.08
C LEU A 9 -8.35 0.57 7.49
N LEU A 10 -9.14 -0.12 8.33
CA LEU A 10 -10.34 0.45 8.95
C LEU A 10 -9.96 1.08 10.30
N SER A 11 -10.43 2.29 10.58
CA SER A 11 -10.12 3.05 11.79
C SER A 11 -11.34 3.79 12.35
N GLU A 12 -11.16 4.43 13.51
CA GLU A 12 -12.02 5.55 13.92
C GLU A 12 -11.90 6.74 12.95
N GLU A 13 -12.75 7.74 13.15
CA GLU A 13 -12.84 8.93 12.29
C GLU A 13 -11.51 9.69 12.13
N LEU A 14 -11.02 9.66 10.89
CA LEU A 14 -9.84 10.34 10.39
C LEU A 14 -10.14 11.85 10.24
N PRO A 15 -9.11 12.71 10.35
CA PRO A 15 -9.31 14.15 10.14
C PRO A 15 -9.80 14.42 8.70
N PRO A 16 -10.89 15.17 8.51
CA PRO A 16 -11.53 15.34 7.20
C PRO A 16 -10.66 16.13 6.23
N LYS A 17 -10.08 17.25 6.69
CA LYS A 17 -9.26 18.15 5.87
C LYS A 17 -8.12 17.45 5.09
N PRO A 18 -7.29 16.59 5.71
CA PRO A 18 -6.24 15.87 4.99
C PRO A 18 -6.69 14.53 4.37
N LEU A 19 -7.95 14.13 4.46
CA LEU A 19 -8.37 12.74 4.19
C LEU A 19 -7.99 12.26 2.78
N ALA A 20 -8.34 13.02 1.74
CA ALA A 20 -8.01 12.67 0.36
C ALA A 20 -6.49 12.53 0.15
N ARG A 21 -5.72 13.46 0.72
CA ARG A 21 -4.25 13.44 0.68
C ARG A 21 -3.67 12.23 1.43
N LEU A 22 -4.25 11.85 2.57
CA LEU A 22 -3.84 10.64 3.31
C LEU A 22 -4.12 9.37 2.50
N GLY A 23 -5.28 9.30 1.83
CA GLY A 23 -5.62 8.21 0.91
C GLY A 23 -4.61 8.06 -0.21
N SER A 24 -4.32 9.14 -0.94
CA SER A 24 -3.34 9.14 -2.03
C SER A 24 -1.94 8.74 -1.52
N ALA A 25 -1.47 9.37 -0.45
CA ALA A 25 -0.16 9.08 0.13
C ALA A 25 -0.03 7.63 0.62
N PHE A 26 -1.10 7.05 1.16
CA PHE A 26 -1.12 5.64 1.55
C PHE A 26 -0.94 4.72 0.33
N ALA A 27 -1.75 4.92 -0.71
CA ALA A 27 -1.68 4.10 -1.92
C ALA A 27 -0.32 4.24 -2.64
N GLU A 28 0.20 5.46 -2.74
CA GLU A 28 1.53 5.75 -3.28
C GLU A 28 2.64 5.07 -2.47
N GLY A 29 2.56 5.11 -1.13
CA GLY A 29 3.51 4.45 -0.25
C GLY A 29 3.54 2.94 -0.42
N VAL A 30 2.36 2.31 -0.50
CA VAL A 30 2.24 0.87 -0.76
C VAL A 30 2.80 0.52 -2.14
N LEU A 31 2.41 1.27 -3.17
CA LEU A 31 2.90 1.07 -4.54
C LEU A 31 4.41 1.20 -4.62
N LYS A 32 4.98 2.24 -4.02
CA LYS A 32 6.43 2.45 -3.96
C LYS A 32 7.14 1.26 -3.32
N GLY A 33 6.67 0.80 -2.17
CA GLY A 33 7.27 -0.34 -1.47
C GLY A 33 7.20 -1.65 -2.25
N LEU A 34 6.13 -1.88 -3.03
CA LEU A 34 6.03 -3.02 -3.95
C LEU A 34 7.02 -2.90 -5.11
N ARG A 35 7.19 -1.72 -5.69
CA ARG A 35 8.12 -1.47 -6.81
C ARG A 35 9.58 -1.66 -6.39
N GLU A 36 9.96 -1.13 -5.23
CA GLU A 36 11.31 -1.28 -4.68
C GLU A 36 11.69 -2.76 -4.48
N ARG A 37 10.70 -3.60 -4.19
CA ARG A 37 10.85 -5.05 -3.99
C ARG A 37 10.67 -5.86 -5.29
N GLY A 38 10.45 -5.20 -6.43
CA GLY A 38 10.26 -5.84 -7.74
C GLY A 38 8.96 -6.67 -7.83
N LEU A 39 7.95 -6.32 -7.03
CA LEU A 39 6.68 -7.05 -6.97
C LEU A 39 5.63 -6.50 -7.94
N VAL A 40 5.84 -5.32 -8.52
CA VAL A 40 4.88 -4.71 -9.44
C VAL A 40 5.58 -3.74 -10.40
N ALA A 41 5.11 -3.69 -11.65
CA ALA A 41 5.56 -2.73 -12.66
C ALA A 41 4.64 -1.51 -12.79
N ALA A 42 3.40 -1.60 -12.29
CA ALA A 42 2.37 -0.57 -12.35
C ALA A 42 2.89 0.80 -11.87
N THR A 43 2.46 1.85 -12.56
CA THR A 43 2.84 3.24 -12.27
C THR A 43 1.90 3.93 -11.32
N GLU A 44 0.69 3.41 -11.17
CA GLU A 44 -0.38 3.98 -10.37
C GLU A 44 -1.14 2.88 -9.61
N GLY A 45 -1.82 3.28 -8.56
CA GLY A 45 -2.75 2.48 -7.79
C GLY A 45 -3.98 3.31 -7.46
N ARG A 46 -5.14 2.66 -7.33
CA ARG A 46 -6.36 3.34 -6.87
C ARG A 46 -6.28 3.53 -5.36
N PHE A 47 -6.63 4.71 -4.88
CA PHE A 47 -6.82 4.97 -3.45
C PHE A 47 -8.31 5.07 -3.15
N PHE A 48 -8.68 4.66 -1.94
CA PHE A 48 -10.02 4.87 -1.38
C PHE A 48 -9.86 5.52 -0.02
N ALA A 49 -10.68 6.53 0.26
CA ALA A 49 -10.62 7.27 1.49
C ALA A 49 -12.02 7.65 1.95
N THR A 50 -12.34 7.26 3.18
CA THR A 50 -13.60 7.58 3.84
C THR A 50 -13.31 8.02 5.28
N PRO A 51 -14.27 8.62 6.02
CA PRO A 51 -14.03 9.04 7.40
C PRO A 51 -13.37 7.95 8.25
N ARG A 52 -13.64 6.66 7.99
CA ARG A 52 -13.16 5.54 8.81
C ARG A 52 -12.17 4.62 8.10
N ARG A 53 -11.60 5.04 6.95
CA ARG A 53 -10.91 4.08 6.08
C ARG A 53 -9.86 4.71 5.18
N LEU A 54 -8.73 4.02 5.06
CA LEU A 54 -7.77 4.19 3.98
C LEU A 54 -7.60 2.84 3.29
N ALA A 55 -7.69 2.81 1.96
CA ALA A 55 -7.39 1.60 1.20
C ALA A 55 -6.66 1.91 -0.10
N ALA A 56 -5.95 0.90 -0.58
CA ALA A 56 -5.22 0.92 -1.85
C ALA A 56 -5.55 -0.34 -2.64
N GLN A 57 -5.82 -0.19 -3.93
CA GLN A 57 -5.98 -1.30 -4.86
C GLN A 57 -5.00 -1.14 -6.01
N ILE A 58 -4.12 -2.13 -6.17
CA ILE A 58 -3.00 -2.10 -7.11
C ILE A 58 -3.11 -3.33 -8.01
N GLY A 59 -3.32 -3.10 -9.30
CA GLY A 59 -3.39 -4.17 -10.28
C GLY A 59 -2.03 -4.84 -10.50
N ASN A 60 -2.07 -6.05 -11.04
CA ASN A 60 -0.89 -6.67 -11.64
C ASN A 60 0.30 -6.89 -10.66
N VAL A 61 0.02 -7.17 -9.38
CA VAL A 61 1.05 -7.47 -8.37
C VAL A 61 1.45 -8.94 -8.46
N LEU A 62 2.76 -9.20 -8.40
CA LEU A 62 3.36 -10.53 -8.37
C LEU A 62 3.33 -11.11 -6.94
N ASP A 63 3.12 -12.42 -6.82
CA ASP A 63 3.29 -13.16 -5.57
C ASP A 63 4.78 -13.30 -5.16
N LYS A 64 5.68 -13.35 -6.15
CA LYS A 64 7.12 -13.40 -5.98
C LYS A 64 7.77 -12.56 -7.08
N GLY A 65 8.67 -11.67 -6.71
CA GLY A 65 9.48 -10.91 -7.64
C GLY A 65 10.44 -11.80 -8.43
N GLU A 66 10.97 -11.26 -9.52
CA GLU A 66 11.94 -11.96 -10.35
C GLU A 66 13.28 -12.13 -9.62
N GLU A 67 13.93 -13.25 -9.87
CA GLU A 67 15.30 -13.48 -9.42
C GLU A 67 16.23 -12.64 -10.30
N ARG A 68 17.19 -11.97 -9.67
CA ARG A 68 18.09 -11.06 -10.37
C ARG A 68 19.51 -11.57 -10.25
N ASP A 69 20.11 -11.89 -11.40
CA ASP A 69 21.54 -12.06 -11.50
C ASP A 69 22.20 -10.68 -11.51
N SER A 70 23.13 -10.49 -10.57
CA SER A 70 23.90 -9.26 -10.45
C SER A 70 25.38 -9.60 -10.40
N GLU A 71 26.19 -8.75 -11.05
CA GLU A 71 27.64 -8.85 -10.97
C GLU A 71 28.14 -7.82 -9.96
N VAL A 72 28.86 -8.30 -8.94
CA VAL A 72 29.50 -7.43 -7.94
C VAL A 72 30.99 -7.42 -8.18
N VAL A 73 31.54 -6.22 -8.39
CA VAL A 73 32.99 -5.99 -8.51
C VAL A 73 33.64 -6.18 -7.15
N GLY A 74 34.55 -7.14 -7.10
CA GLY A 74 35.33 -7.50 -5.94
C GLY A 74 36.71 -6.82 -5.91
N PRO A 75 37.64 -7.35 -5.12
CA PRO A 75 38.99 -6.82 -5.03
C PRO A 75 39.79 -7.04 -6.33
N SER A 76 40.88 -6.30 -6.49
CA SER A 76 41.81 -6.49 -7.63
C SER A 76 42.32 -7.94 -7.68
N ALA A 77 42.59 -8.45 -8.87
CA ALA A 77 43.20 -9.76 -9.08
C ALA A 77 44.60 -9.89 -8.44
N LYS A 78 45.23 -8.77 -8.07
CA LYS A 78 46.50 -8.72 -7.34
C LYS A 78 46.34 -8.62 -5.82
N ALA A 79 45.10 -8.58 -5.31
CA ALA A 79 44.85 -8.48 -3.89
C ALA A 79 45.29 -9.76 -3.14
N PRO A 80 45.64 -9.67 -1.84
CA PRO A 80 46.00 -10.85 -1.06
C PRO A 80 44.92 -11.93 -1.10
N ALA A 81 45.32 -13.21 -1.12
CA ALA A 81 44.40 -14.34 -1.19
C ALA A 81 43.32 -14.31 -0.09
N GLN A 82 43.66 -13.79 1.10
CA GLN A 82 42.71 -13.59 2.19
C GLN A 82 41.59 -12.59 1.86
N ALA A 83 41.88 -11.53 1.10
CA ALA A 83 40.89 -10.56 0.67
C ALA A 83 39.92 -11.15 -0.37
N VAL A 84 40.45 -11.96 -1.31
CA VAL A 84 39.66 -12.66 -2.32
C VAL A 84 38.76 -13.72 -1.68
N ALA A 85 39.29 -14.52 -0.74
CA ALA A 85 38.52 -15.51 0.01
C ALA A 85 37.44 -14.86 0.88
N GLY A 86 37.75 -13.73 1.53
CA GLY A 86 36.77 -12.95 2.29
C GLY A 86 35.62 -12.42 1.41
N PHE A 87 35.94 -11.95 0.21
CA PHE A 87 34.95 -11.51 -0.77
C PHE A 87 34.03 -12.65 -1.24
N ALA A 88 34.60 -13.80 -1.62
CA ALA A 88 33.82 -14.98 -2.02
C ALA A 88 32.89 -15.45 -0.89
N LYS A 89 33.42 -15.55 0.34
CA LYS A 89 32.66 -15.93 1.54
C LYS A 89 31.51 -14.96 1.83
N LYS A 90 31.73 -13.64 1.70
CA LYS A 90 30.69 -12.62 1.91
C LYS A 90 29.48 -12.83 0.99
N HIS A 91 29.73 -13.31 -0.22
CA HIS A 91 28.70 -13.52 -1.24
C HIS A 91 28.25 -14.98 -1.36
N GLY A 92 28.71 -15.86 -0.45
CA GLY A 92 28.25 -17.24 -0.36
C GLY A 92 28.67 -18.13 -1.54
N ILE A 93 29.72 -17.75 -2.26
CA ILE A 93 30.25 -18.48 -3.42
C ILE A 93 31.67 -19.00 -3.17
N ALA A 94 32.10 -19.97 -3.96
CA ALA A 94 33.47 -20.49 -3.90
C ALA A 94 34.44 -19.52 -4.62
N VAL A 95 35.72 -19.51 -4.24
CA VAL A 95 36.73 -18.62 -4.87
C VAL A 95 36.90 -18.95 -6.35
N GLU A 96 36.74 -20.23 -6.70
CA GLU A 96 36.83 -20.78 -8.05
C GLU A 96 35.67 -20.34 -8.94
N GLN A 97 34.58 -19.84 -8.35
CA GLN A 97 33.41 -19.29 -9.07
C GLN A 97 33.56 -17.80 -9.37
N LEU A 98 34.65 -17.15 -8.94
CA LEU A 98 34.91 -15.75 -9.27
C LEU A 98 35.42 -15.61 -10.70
N GLU A 99 34.82 -14.71 -11.45
CA GLU A 99 35.28 -14.35 -12.79
C GLU A 99 36.32 -13.22 -12.70
N ARG A 100 37.37 -13.26 -13.52
CA ARG A 100 38.32 -12.14 -13.63
C ARG A 100 37.90 -11.25 -14.79
N ARG A 101 37.82 -9.94 -14.57
CA ARG A 101 37.52 -8.97 -15.64
C ARG A 101 38.55 -7.86 -15.68
N GLU A 102 39.04 -7.64 -16.88
CA GLU A 102 39.99 -6.58 -17.20
C GLU A 102 39.27 -5.24 -17.30
N THR A 103 39.84 -4.22 -16.66
CA THR A 103 39.35 -2.85 -16.71
C THR A 103 40.52 -1.90 -16.94
N PRO A 104 40.29 -0.65 -17.38
CA PRO A 104 41.37 0.35 -17.50
C PRO A 104 42.11 0.63 -16.19
N LYS A 105 41.55 0.26 -15.04
CA LYS A 105 42.14 0.41 -13.70
C LYS A 105 42.83 -0.87 -13.20
N GLY A 106 42.95 -1.89 -14.04
CA GLY A 106 43.51 -3.21 -13.72
C GLY A 106 42.45 -4.31 -13.64
N ASP A 107 42.91 -5.53 -13.40
CA ASP A 107 42.03 -6.70 -13.29
C ASP A 107 41.36 -6.78 -11.92
N PHE A 108 40.07 -7.12 -11.92
CA PHE A 108 39.27 -7.32 -10.72
C PHE A 108 38.57 -8.68 -10.77
N PHE A 109 38.32 -9.25 -9.59
CA PHE A 109 37.41 -10.38 -9.46
C PHE A 109 35.95 -9.90 -9.48
N LEU A 110 35.07 -10.73 -10.00
CA LEU A 110 33.63 -10.52 -10.06
C LEU A 110 32.92 -11.72 -9.45
N ALA A 111 31.92 -11.44 -8.65
CA ALA A 111 30.97 -12.44 -8.20
C ALA A 111 29.67 -12.28 -9.01
N ARG A 112 29.20 -13.37 -9.64
CA ARG A 112 27.82 -13.47 -10.11
C ARG A 112 26.96 -13.94 -8.95
N ILE A 113 26.02 -13.09 -8.56
CA ILE A 113 25.15 -13.33 -7.41
C ILE A 113 23.71 -13.35 -7.90
N MET A 114 23.04 -14.47 -7.66
CA MET A 114 21.61 -14.62 -7.84
C MET A 114 20.91 -14.13 -6.58
N THR A 115 20.22 -13.00 -6.69
CA THR A 115 19.37 -12.47 -5.62
C THR A 115 17.96 -12.98 -5.79
N LYS A 116 17.47 -13.75 -4.81
CA LYS A 116 16.08 -14.23 -4.81
C LYS A 116 15.11 -13.04 -4.83
N GLY A 117 14.10 -13.10 -5.69
CA GLY A 117 13.04 -12.10 -5.69
C GLY A 117 12.24 -12.10 -4.39
N ALA A 118 11.74 -10.93 -3.99
CA ALA A 118 10.95 -10.78 -2.77
C ALA A 118 9.66 -11.60 -2.87
N ALA A 119 9.24 -12.22 -1.76
CA ALA A 119 7.93 -12.86 -1.67
C ALA A 119 6.92 -11.86 -1.08
N LEU A 120 5.76 -11.70 -1.72
CA LEU A 120 4.71 -10.79 -1.27
C LEU A 120 4.29 -11.07 0.19
N ASP A 121 4.15 -12.35 0.54
CA ASP A 121 3.76 -12.80 1.88
C ASP A 121 4.76 -12.41 2.97
N ALA A 122 6.04 -12.27 2.63
CA ALA A 122 7.08 -11.85 3.57
C ALA A 122 7.23 -10.32 3.64
N ALA A 123 6.79 -9.61 2.59
CA ALA A 123 7.08 -8.19 2.40
C ALA A 123 5.89 -7.27 2.71
N LEU A 124 4.65 -7.71 2.46
CA LEU A 124 3.52 -6.80 2.41
C LEU A 124 3.25 -6.08 3.73
N ALA A 125 3.32 -6.78 4.87
CA ALA A 125 3.10 -6.15 6.16
C ALA A 125 4.08 -5.00 6.44
N GLU A 126 5.37 -5.21 6.12
CA GLU A 126 6.41 -4.19 6.27
C GLU A 126 6.18 -3.00 5.33
N ILE A 127 5.79 -3.26 4.07
CA ILE A 127 5.43 -2.22 3.09
C ILE A 127 4.31 -1.34 3.64
N VAL A 128 3.24 -1.96 4.15
CA VAL A 128 2.08 -1.24 4.67
C VAL A 128 2.46 -0.44 5.92
N GLU A 129 3.26 -1.00 6.83
CA GLU A 129 3.77 -0.26 7.99
C GLU A 129 4.62 0.95 7.58
N GLN A 130 5.50 0.80 6.58
CA GLN A 130 6.31 1.90 6.06
C GLN A 130 5.44 2.98 5.42
N ALA A 131 4.43 2.59 4.63
CA ALA A 131 3.47 3.51 4.04
C ALA A 131 2.74 4.32 5.12
N LEU A 132 2.23 3.66 6.17
CA LEU A 132 1.52 4.31 7.28
C LEU A 132 2.43 5.27 8.07
N LYS A 133 3.69 4.89 8.32
CA LYS A 133 4.69 5.75 8.99
C LYS A 133 5.05 6.99 8.16
N SER A 134 4.96 6.90 6.84
CA SER A 134 5.31 7.98 5.91
C SER A 134 4.16 8.96 5.62
N LEU A 135 2.97 8.72 6.17
CA LEU A 135 1.81 9.57 5.92
C LEU A 135 2.05 10.99 6.42
N PRO A 136 1.57 12.02 5.69
CA PRO A 136 1.68 13.43 6.09
C PRO A 136 0.70 13.78 7.22
N ILE A 137 0.85 13.14 8.37
CA ILE A 137 -0.04 13.31 9.54
C ILE A 137 0.53 14.41 10.45
N PRO A 138 -0.27 15.44 10.81
CA PRO A 138 0.20 16.55 11.62
C PRO A 138 0.54 16.15 13.08
N ARG A 139 -0.10 15.11 13.61
CA ARG A 139 0.18 14.56 14.95
C ARG A 139 -0.18 13.08 15.02
N MET A 140 0.81 12.23 15.26
CA MET A 140 0.61 10.81 15.55
C MET A 140 0.09 10.62 16.97
N MET A 141 -0.71 9.58 17.19
CA MET A 141 -1.23 9.19 18.51
C MET A 141 -0.82 7.75 18.82
N ARG A 142 -0.59 7.47 20.11
CA ARG A 142 -0.41 6.11 20.64
C ARG A 142 -1.64 5.73 21.44
N TRP A 143 -2.15 4.51 21.29
CA TRP A 143 -3.33 4.01 22.00
C TRP A 143 -3.11 2.61 22.59
N GLY A 144 -3.83 2.32 23.67
CA GLY A 144 -3.71 1.06 24.40
C GLY A 144 -2.37 0.92 25.12
N ALA A 145 -2.01 -0.32 25.45
CA ALA A 145 -0.73 -0.66 26.10
C ALA A 145 0.42 -0.92 25.10
N GLY A 146 0.18 -0.75 23.79
CA GLY A 146 1.15 -1.02 22.73
C GLY A 146 1.97 0.22 22.33
N GLU A 147 3.02 -0.01 21.55
CA GLU A 147 3.87 1.04 20.98
C GLU A 147 3.41 1.52 19.58
N ALA A 148 2.33 0.94 19.04
CA ALA A 148 1.81 1.29 17.72
C ALA A 148 1.30 2.75 17.69
N GLN A 149 1.72 3.50 16.68
CA GLN A 149 1.31 4.88 16.45
C GLN A 149 0.66 5.03 15.09
N PHE A 150 -0.52 5.63 15.05
CA PHE A 150 -1.19 6.09 13.83
C PHE A 150 -2.11 7.28 14.22
N VAL A 151 -2.96 7.81 13.34
CA VAL A 151 -3.76 9.01 13.67
C VAL A 151 -4.97 8.70 14.57
N ARG A 152 -5.48 7.46 14.50
CA ARG A 152 -6.70 6.99 15.15
C ARG A 152 -6.67 5.48 15.44
N PRO A 153 -7.38 4.99 16.47
CA PRO A 153 -7.50 3.55 16.70
C PRO A 153 -7.96 2.80 15.44
N VAL A 154 -7.33 1.65 15.19
CA VAL A 154 -7.61 0.80 14.02
C VAL A 154 -8.42 -0.42 14.44
N HIS A 155 -9.32 -0.86 13.56
CA HIS A 155 -10.31 -1.89 13.85
C HIS A 155 -10.27 -3.08 12.90
N GLY A 156 -9.68 -2.91 11.72
CA GLY A 156 -9.66 -3.94 10.68
C GLY A 156 -8.50 -3.77 9.72
N LEU A 157 -7.99 -4.90 9.24
CA LEU A 157 -6.93 -4.99 8.23
C LEU A 157 -7.35 -6.01 7.18
N VAL A 158 -7.56 -5.57 5.96
CA VAL A 158 -7.71 -6.45 4.79
C VAL A 158 -6.42 -6.45 4.01
N MET A 159 -5.89 -7.63 3.69
CA MET A 159 -4.80 -7.79 2.73
C MET A 159 -5.14 -8.96 1.79
N LEU A 160 -5.55 -8.65 0.56
CA LEU A 160 -5.95 -9.63 -0.45
C LEU A 160 -5.09 -9.52 -1.70
N HIS A 161 -4.64 -10.65 -2.23
CA HIS A 161 -3.99 -10.79 -3.54
C HIS A 161 -4.85 -11.70 -4.41
N GLY A 162 -5.64 -11.12 -5.30
CA GLY A 162 -6.80 -11.77 -5.91
C GLY A 162 -7.74 -12.30 -4.84
N ARG A 163 -7.93 -13.62 -4.77
CA ARG A 163 -8.77 -14.30 -3.78
C ARG A 163 -8.06 -14.65 -2.47
N ARG A 164 -6.73 -14.52 -2.43
CA ARG A 164 -5.91 -15.07 -1.36
C ARG A 164 -5.63 -14.01 -0.31
N VAL A 165 -5.83 -14.33 0.96
CA VAL A 165 -5.35 -13.48 2.06
C VAL A 165 -3.83 -13.54 2.11
N VAL A 166 -3.19 -12.38 2.05
CA VAL A 166 -1.75 -12.26 2.28
C VAL A 166 -1.52 -12.23 3.79
N PRO A 167 -0.76 -13.17 4.37
CA PRO A 167 -0.55 -13.21 5.80
C PRO A 167 0.27 -12.00 6.26
N GLY A 168 -0.03 -11.51 7.47
CA GLY A 168 0.73 -10.43 8.08
C GLY A 168 -0.03 -9.78 9.22
N SER A 169 0.65 -8.89 9.94
CA SER A 169 0.03 -8.05 10.95
C SER A 169 0.56 -6.64 10.82
N VAL A 170 -0.32 -5.65 10.96
CA VAL A 170 0.00 -4.22 10.85
C VAL A 170 -0.72 -3.50 11.99
N LEU A 171 -0.01 -2.66 12.75
CA LEU A 171 -0.57 -1.95 13.91
C LEU A 171 -1.28 -2.88 14.92
N GLY A 172 -0.80 -4.12 15.06
CA GLY A 172 -1.37 -5.14 15.95
C GLY A 172 -2.61 -5.87 15.41
N LEU A 173 -3.07 -5.55 14.20
CA LEU A 173 -4.19 -6.23 13.54
C LEU A 173 -3.68 -7.32 12.62
N LYS A 174 -4.27 -8.51 12.70
CA LYS A 174 -4.02 -9.61 11.75
C LYS A 174 -4.81 -9.38 10.47
N ALA A 175 -4.17 -9.60 9.33
CA ALA A 175 -4.85 -9.48 8.05
C ALA A 175 -5.90 -10.57 7.83
N GLY A 176 -7.00 -10.16 7.20
CA GLY A 176 -8.07 -11.05 6.75
C GLY A 176 -8.69 -10.56 5.44
N ASN A 177 -9.93 -10.99 5.21
CA ASN A 177 -10.74 -10.63 4.05
C ASN A 177 -12.10 -10.02 4.43
N VAL A 178 -12.28 -9.62 5.68
CA VAL A 178 -13.54 -9.05 6.18
C VAL A 178 -13.37 -7.55 6.36
N THR A 179 -14.18 -6.78 5.66
CA THR A 179 -14.35 -5.33 5.87
C THR A 179 -15.66 -5.05 6.60
N ARG A 180 -15.96 -3.77 6.89
CA ARG A 180 -17.18 -3.32 7.55
C ARG A 180 -17.84 -2.19 6.76
N GLY A 181 -19.16 -2.25 6.66
CA GLY A 181 -19.98 -1.19 6.07
C GLY A 181 -20.15 0.02 6.98
N HIS A 182 -21.06 0.90 6.56
CA HIS A 182 -21.49 2.06 7.32
C HIS A 182 -22.05 1.65 8.69
N ARG A 183 -21.70 2.39 9.74
CA ARG A 183 -21.99 2.04 11.14
C ARG A 183 -23.47 1.81 11.43
N PHE A 184 -24.35 2.49 10.70
CA PHE A 184 -25.79 2.47 10.96
C PHE A 184 -26.63 1.90 9.80
N MET A 185 -26.09 1.93 8.58
CA MET A 185 -26.87 1.67 7.36
C MET A 185 -26.44 0.41 6.62
N GLY A 186 -25.19 -0.02 6.80
CA GLY A 186 -24.61 -1.15 6.08
C GLY A 186 -24.50 -2.40 6.93
N ALA A 187 -24.13 -3.49 6.29
CA ALA A 187 -23.74 -4.72 6.97
C ALA A 187 -22.56 -4.49 7.93
N ALA A 188 -22.66 -5.04 9.13
CA ALA A 188 -21.63 -4.93 10.15
C ALA A 188 -20.30 -5.55 9.71
N GLU A 189 -20.36 -6.65 8.95
CA GLU A 189 -19.20 -7.35 8.38
C GLU A 189 -19.51 -7.79 6.95
N ILE A 190 -18.51 -7.63 6.07
CA ILE A 190 -18.59 -7.92 4.64
C ILE A 190 -17.37 -8.77 4.30
N ALA A 191 -17.58 -10.06 4.08
CA ALA A 191 -16.52 -10.96 3.62
C ALA A 191 -16.29 -10.77 2.11
N LEU A 192 -15.08 -10.34 1.76
CA LEU A 192 -14.62 -10.16 0.39
C LEU A 192 -14.09 -11.50 -0.16
N ARG A 193 -14.57 -11.87 -1.35
CA ARG A 193 -14.11 -13.08 -2.06
C ARG A 193 -12.82 -12.83 -2.83
N ASN A 194 -12.58 -11.59 -3.26
CA ASN A 194 -11.39 -11.16 -3.99
C ASN A 194 -11.14 -9.66 -3.80
N ALA A 195 -9.97 -9.20 -4.25
CA ALA A 195 -9.55 -7.80 -4.17
C ALA A 195 -10.41 -6.88 -5.06
N GLU A 196 -10.90 -7.37 -6.19
CA GLU A 196 -11.61 -6.59 -7.21
C GLU A 196 -13.02 -6.17 -6.79
N GLU A 197 -13.73 -6.98 -6.01
CA GLU A 197 -15.12 -6.70 -5.59
C GLU A 197 -15.25 -5.66 -4.47
N TYR A 198 -14.13 -5.13 -3.97
CA TYR A 198 -14.07 -4.25 -2.80
C TYR A 198 -15.09 -3.11 -2.80
N GLU A 199 -15.04 -2.27 -3.84
CA GLU A 199 -15.89 -1.09 -3.99
C GLU A 199 -17.35 -1.47 -4.21
N GLU A 200 -17.60 -2.48 -5.04
CA GLU A 200 -18.95 -2.98 -5.33
C GLU A 200 -19.64 -3.51 -4.06
N ARG A 201 -18.92 -4.28 -3.24
CA ARG A 201 -19.46 -4.85 -2.00
C ARG A 201 -19.68 -3.78 -0.93
N LEU A 202 -18.76 -2.81 -0.80
CA LEU A 202 -18.94 -1.68 0.09
C LEU A 202 -20.16 -0.84 -0.29
N LEU A 203 -20.41 -0.64 -1.58
CA LEU A 203 -21.60 0.07 -2.03
C LEU A 203 -22.88 -0.73 -1.76
N LYS A 204 -22.96 -1.97 -2.27
CA LYS A 204 -24.18 -2.78 -2.25
C LYS A 204 -24.57 -3.27 -0.86
N ASP A 205 -23.61 -3.78 -0.10
CA ASP A 205 -23.87 -4.39 1.20
C ASP A 205 -23.52 -3.42 2.34
N GLY A 206 -22.54 -2.55 2.10
CA GLY A 206 -21.98 -1.68 3.12
C GLY A 206 -22.61 -0.30 3.19
N ALA A 207 -23.43 0.13 2.22
CA ALA A 207 -23.91 1.51 2.15
C ALA A 207 -22.74 2.52 2.24
N VAL A 208 -21.65 2.26 1.50
CA VAL A 208 -20.42 3.06 1.49
C VAL A 208 -19.96 3.28 0.04
N ILE A 209 -19.87 4.53 -0.41
CA ILE A 209 -19.12 4.88 -1.62
C ILE A 209 -17.66 5.05 -1.20
N ALA A 210 -16.82 4.05 -1.49
CA ALA A 210 -15.43 4.01 -0.99
C ALA A 210 -14.51 5.02 -1.69
N ASP A 211 -14.70 5.22 -2.99
CA ASP A 211 -13.91 6.13 -3.82
C ASP A 211 -14.27 7.59 -3.51
N PHE A 212 -13.25 8.38 -3.19
CA PHE A 212 -13.44 9.75 -2.73
C PHE A 212 -14.03 10.63 -3.82
N THR A 213 -13.53 10.50 -5.06
CA THR A 213 -13.97 11.29 -6.21
C THR A 213 -15.41 10.95 -6.58
N THR A 214 -15.73 9.66 -6.65
CA THR A 214 -17.09 9.17 -6.92
C THR A 214 -18.08 9.69 -5.87
N ARG A 215 -17.69 9.69 -4.59
CA ARG A 215 -18.54 10.24 -3.53
C ARG A 215 -18.69 11.75 -3.65
N ARG A 216 -17.61 12.47 -3.95
CA ARG A 216 -17.60 13.93 -4.17
C ARG A 216 -18.57 14.32 -5.28
N ASP A 217 -18.49 13.65 -6.42
CA ASP A 217 -19.31 13.91 -7.59
C ASP A 217 -20.80 13.65 -7.31
N GLU A 218 -21.11 12.61 -6.54
CA GLU A 218 -22.49 12.33 -6.12
C GLU A 218 -23.05 13.39 -5.19
N ILE A 219 -22.26 13.88 -4.22
CA ILE A 219 -22.67 15.00 -3.35
C ILE A 219 -22.91 16.26 -4.18
N GLU A 220 -22.00 16.59 -5.09
CA GLU A 220 -22.12 17.76 -5.97
C GLU A 220 -23.38 17.69 -6.83
N ARG A 221 -23.67 16.52 -7.41
CA ARG A 221 -24.90 16.27 -8.18
C ARG A 221 -26.15 16.52 -7.34
N GLN A 222 -26.24 15.96 -6.15
CA GLN A 222 -27.40 16.14 -5.26
C GLN A 222 -27.57 17.60 -4.81
N LEU A 223 -26.47 18.29 -4.51
CA LEU A 223 -26.49 19.71 -4.13
C LEU A 223 -26.99 20.59 -5.28
N LEU A 224 -26.51 20.37 -6.51
CA LEU A 224 -26.94 21.11 -7.69
C LEU A 224 -28.44 20.88 -7.99
N GLU A 225 -28.93 19.65 -7.84
CA GLU A 225 -30.35 19.33 -8.00
C GLU A 225 -31.22 20.01 -6.93
N ALA A 226 -30.77 20.03 -5.68
CA ALA A 226 -31.46 20.71 -4.59
C ALA A 226 -31.49 22.24 -4.82
N ALA A 227 -30.35 22.84 -5.16
CA ALA A 227 -30.27 24.28 -5.45
C ALA A 227 -31.20 24.69 -6.60
N LYS A 228 -31.23 23.90 -7.68
CA LYS A 228 -32.14 24.13 -8.81
C LYS A 228 -33.61 24.07 -8.39
N ARG A 229 -33.97 23.12 -7.52
CA ARG A 229 -35.34 22.96 -7.02
C ARG A 229 -35.80 24.15 -6.18
N GLU A 230 -34.89 24.71 -5.38
CA GLU A 230 -35.14 25.86 -4.52
C GLU A 230 -34.96 27.21 -5.25
N GLY A 231 -34.62 27.21 -6.54
CA GLY A 231 -34.33 28.42 -7.31
C GLY A 231 -33.07 29.17 -6.84
N GLY A 232 -32.16 28.49 -6.15
CA GLY A 232 -30.91 29.03 -5.61
C GLY A 232 -29.66 28.69 -6.43
N SER A 233 -28.50 29.15 -5.94
CA SER A 233 -27.18 28.79 -6.46
C SER A 233 -26.22 28.52 -5.30
N LEU A 234 -25.21 27.67 -5.51
CA LEU A 234 -24.31 27.18 -4.44
C LEU A 234 -23.15 28.13 -4.10
N GLY A 235 -22.92 29.20 -4.88
CA GLY A 235 -21.73 30.04 -4.73
C GLY A 235 -20.41 29.26 -4.87
N GLU A 236 -19.31 29.79 -4.34
CA GLU A 236 -18.04 29.05 -4.24
C GLU A 236 -18.11 28.03 -3.10
N HIS A 237 -18.04 26.74 -3.42
CA HIS A 237 -18.27 25.67 -2.45
C HIS A 237 -17.30 24.49 -2.58
N ALA A 238 -16.26 24.59 -3.41
CA ALA A 238 -15.33 23.47 -3.66
C ALA A 238 -14.62 22.99 -2.39
N GLU A 239 -14.10 23.91 -1.55
CA GLU A 239 -13.44 23.54 -0.30
C GLU A 239 -14.41 22.86 0.69
N LEU A 240 -15.65 23.37 0.78
CA LEU A 240 -16.68 22.82 1.64
C LEU A 240 -17.15 21.45 1.13
N LEU A 241 -17.24 21.27 -0.18
CA LEU A 241 -17.59 20.00 -0.82
C LEU A 241 -16.57 18.92 -0.49
N ASP A 242 -15.27 19.23 -0.53
CA ASP A 242 -14.22 18.28 -0.15
C ASP A 242 -14.30 17.93 1.35
N GLU A 243 -14.58 18.91 2.22
CA GLU A 243 -14.76 18.68 3.66
C GLU A 243 -16.00 17.81 3.94
N VAL A 244 -17.15 18.10 3.32
CA VAL A 244 -18.37 17.29 3.44
C VAL A 244 -18.16 15.87 2.91
N THR A 245 -17.48 15.73 1.77
CA THR A 245 -17.11 14.42 1.20
C THR A 245 -16.27 13.59 2.18
N ALA A 246 -15.46 14.25 3.01
CA ALA A 246 -14.61 13.61 4.00
C ALA A 246 -15.31 13.30 5.34
N LEU A 247 -16.57 13.74 5.52
CA LEU A 247 -17.36 13.52 6.74
C LEU A 247 -18.37 12.38 6.61
N VAL A 248 -18.73 11.96 5.40
CA VAL A 248 -19.72 10.90 5.14
C VAL A 248 -19.12 9.74 4.36
N GLU A 249 -19.67 8.54 4.56
CA GLU A 249 -19.36 7.37 3.71
C GLU A 249 -20.36 7.19 2.57
N LEU A 250 -21.57 7.74 2.71
CA LEU A 250 -22.64 7.73 1.71
C LEU A 250 -23.42 9.06 1.80
N PRO A 251 -23.62 9.78 0.69
CA PRO A 251 -24.41 11.01 0.63
C PRO A 251 -25.92 10.79 0.83
#